data_AF-A0A6A4Q3D8-F1
#
_entry.id   AF-A0A6A4Q3D8-F1
#
_cell.length_a   1.000
_cell.length_b   1.000
_cell.length_c   1.000
_cell.angle_alpha   90.00
_cell.angle_beta   90.00
_cell.angle_gamma   90.00
#
_symmetry.space_group_name_H-M   'P 1'
#
loop_
_entity.id
_entity.type
_entity.pdbx_description
1 polymer ?
#
loop_
_entity_poly.entity_id
_entity_poly.type
_entity_poly.pdbx_seq_one_letter_code
_entity_poly.pdbx_strand_id
1 'polypeptide(L)' 'MYVYDEGKKELGKQQVHGSCPQCGGKVEAMDVEIQWRFCFLPMCFNIKRKYFCTLCATRLELYY' A
#
# COMPACT_ATOMS: atom_id res chain seq x y z
N MET A 1 -25.40 14.51 1.14
CA MET A 1 -24.00 14.85 0.79
C MET A 1 -23.13 13.69 1.30
N TYR A 2 -22.65 12.81 0.41
CA TYR A 2 -21.77 11.72 0.82
C TYR A 2 -20.36 12.29 0.96
N VAL A 3 -19.93 12.58 2.19
CA VAL A 3 -18.55 13.01 2.45
C VAL A 3 -17.72 11.74 2.45
N TYR A 4 -17.02 11.54 1.35
CA TYR A 4 -16.06 10.46 1.20
C TYR A 4 -14.70 10.98 1.68
N ASP A 5 -14.35 10.71 2.93
CA ASP A 5 -13.05 11.07 3.52
C ASP A 5 -12.15 9.83 3.49
N GLU A 6 -11.16 9.82 2.59
CA GLU A 6 -10.19 8.73 2.46
C GLU A 6 -8.95 9.05 3.30
N GLY A 7 -8.93 8.58 4.54
CA GLY A 7 -7.76 8.68 5.41
C GLY A 7 -6.71 7.64 5.04
N LYS A 8 -5.57 8.05 4.47
CA LYS A 8 -4.43 7.14 4.20
C LYS A 8 -3.42 7.20 5.35
N LYS A 9 -3.18 6.07 6.00
CA LYS A 9 -2.19 5.93 7.06
C LYS A 9 -1.18 4.85 6.69
N GLU A 10 0.10 5.18 6.78
CA GLU A 10 1.18 4.22 6.58
C GLU A 10 1.37 3.43 7.87
N LEU A 11 1.19 2.12 7.83
CA LEU A 11 1.32 1.25 9.02
C LEU A 11 2.76 0.77 9.21
N GLY A 12 3.50 0.55 8.11
CA GLY A 12 4.87 0.09 8.18
C GLY A 12 5.48 -0.21 6.81
N LYS A 13 6.82 -0.24 6.80
CA LYS A 13 7.64 -0.67 5.67
C LYS A 13 8.38 -1.94 6.07
N GLN A 14 8.31 -2.96 5.24
CA GLN A 14 8.95 -4.25 5.46
C GLN A 14 9.75 -4.63 4.20
N GLN A 15 11.05 -4.86 4.34
CA GLN A 15 11.82 -5.45 3.26
C GLN A 15 11.34 -6.88 3.02
N VAL A 16 11.04 -7.19 1.76
CA VAL A 16 10.57 -8.50 1.36
C VAL A 16 11.65 -9.20 0.54
N HIS A 17 11.70 -10.53 0.69
CA HIS A 17 12.55 -11.38 -0.12
C HIS A 17 11.95 -11.44 -1.52
N GLY A 18 12.42 -10.55 -2.39
CA GLY A 18 11.98 -10.42 -3.77
C GLY A 18 12.85 -9.43 -4.51
N SER A 19 13.01 -9.66 -5.81
CA SER A 19 13.79 -8.82 -6.70
C SER A 19 12.87 -8.10 -7.68
N CYS A 20 13.17 -6.83 -7.96
CA CYS A 20 12.45 -6.06 -8.95
C CYS A 20 12.64 -6.71 -10.33
N PRO A 21 11.56 -7.03 -11.08
CA PRO A 21 11.66 -7.63 -12.40
C PRO A 21 12.36 -6.71 -13.43
N GLN A 22 12.41 -5.40 -13.18
CA GLN A 22 13.06 -4.46 -14.11
C GLN A 22 14.56 -4.29 -13.88
N CYS A 23 15.05 -4.31 -12.64
CA CYS A 23 16.46 -4.01 -12.33
C CYS A 23 17.15 -5.06 -11.45
N GLY A 24 16.44 -6.09 -10.99
CA GLY A 24 16.95 -7.09 -10.05
C GLY A 24 17.14 -6.60 -8.61
N GLY A 25 16.82 -5.33 -8.32
CA GLY A 25 17.00 -4.69 -7.02
C GLY A 25 16.07 -5.20 -5.92
N LYS A 26 16.42 -4.94 -4.66
CA LYS A 26 15.60 -5.32 -3.50
C LYS A 26 14.24 -4.62 -3.52
N VAL A 27 13.20 -5.36 -3.16
CA VAL A 27 11.84 -4.85 -3.04
C VAL A 27 11.49 -4.61 -1.58
N GLU A 28 10.87 -3.47 -1.32
CA GLU A 28 10.28 -3.08 -0.05
C GLU A 28 8.77 -3.13 -0.16
N ALA A 29 8.11 -3.82 0.77
CA ALA A 29 6.66 -3.80 0.91
C ALA A 29 6.27 -2.68 1.88
N MET A 30 5.18 -2.01 1.59
CA MET A 30 4.65 -0.90 2.36
C MET A 30 3.16 -1.12 2.57
N ASP A 31 2.78 -1.32 3.82
CA ASP A 31 1.40 -1.57 4.22
C ASP A 31 0.72 -0.23 4.52
N VAL A 32 -0.31 0.08 3.74
CA VAL A 32 -1.10 1.31 3.84
C VAL A 32 -2.50 0.95 4.31
N GLU A 33 -2.86 1.45 5.48
CA GLU A 33 -4.22 1.41 5.98
C GLU A 33 -5.02 2.55 5.36
N ILE A 34 -6.11 2.21 4.71
CA ILE A 34 -7.08 3.15 4.17
C ILE A 34 -8.30 3.09 5.07
N GLN A 35 -8.58 4.18 5.76
CA GLN A 35 -9.76 4.34 6.60
C GLN A 35 -10.87 4.93 5.76
N TRP A 36 -11.94 4.16 5.56
CA TRP A 36 -13.14 4.60 4.87
C TRP A 36 -14.19 4.95 5.92
N ARG A 37 -14.46 6.24 6.10
CA ARG A 37 -15.59 6.71 6.91
C ARG A 37 -16.79 6.94 6.01
N PHE A 38 -17.68 5.95 5.95
CA PHE A 38 -19.00 6.13 5.38
C PHE A 38 -19.94 6.62 6.50
N CYS A 39 -20.75 7.65 6.22
CA CYS A 39 -21.47 8.43 7.23
C CYS A 39 -22.40 7.68 8.21
N PHE A 40 -22.62 6.37 8.10
CA PHE A 40 -23.42 5.58 9.04
C PHE A 40 -22.93 4.12 9.17
N LEU A 41 -21.74 3.82 8.65
CA LEU A 41 -21.16 2.47 8.71
C LEU A 41 -20.01 2.44 9.71
N PRO A 42 -19.82 1.32 10.42
CA PRO A 42 -18.63 1.11 11.23
C PRO A 42 -17.38 1.30 10.34
N MET A 43 -16.37 2.00 10.87
CA MET A 43 -15.14 2.33 10.14
C MET A 43 -14.61 1.07 9.42
N CYS A 44 -14.56 1.14 8.10
CA CYS A 44 -13.99 0.08 7.29
C CYS A 44 -12.50 0.38 7.10
N PHE A 45 -11.65 -0.45 7.70
CA PHE A 45 -10.21 -0.40 7.52
C PHE A 45 -9.83 -1.32 6.37
N ASN A 46 -9.33 -0.76 5.27
CA ASN A 46 -8.80 -1.53 4.15
C ASN A 46 -7.28 -1.44 4.17
N ILE A 47 -6.60 -2.54 4.50
CA ILE A 47 -5.14 -2.59 4.46
C ILE A 47 -4.73 -2.98 3.03
N LYS A 48 -4.06 -2.06 2.33
CA LYS A 48 -3.45 -2.30 1.03
C LYS A 48 -1.95 -2.40 1.15
N ARG A 49 -1.38 -3.50 0.67
CA ARG A 49 0.07 -3.67 0.57
C ARG A 49 0.56 -3.17 -0.79
N LYS A 50 1.48 -2.22 -0.78
CA LYS A 50 2.17 -1.69 -1.97
C LYS A 50 3.61 -2.22 -1.97
N TYR A 51 4.19 -2.43 -3.13
CA TYR A 51 5.58 -2.85 -3.25
C TYR A 51 6.36 -1.79 -4.02
N PHE A 52 7.58 -1.53 -3.60
CA PHE A 52 8.45 -0.52 -4.18
C PHE A 52 9.87 -1.07 -4.32
N CYS A 53 10.49 -0.79 -5.45
CA CYS A 53 11.89 -1.07 -5.68
C CYS A 53 12.75 -0.04 -4.93
N THR A 54 13.68 -0.49 -4.08
CA THR A 54 14.58 0.43 -3.35
C THR A 54 15.63 1.10 -4.23
N LEU A 55 15.97 0.50 -5.38
CA LEU A 55 16.95 1.05 -6.31
C LEU A 55 16.33 2.00 -7.33
N CYS A 56 15.21 1.60 -7.89
CA CYS A 56 14.57 2.25 -9.03
C CYS A 56 13.34 3.07 -8.64
N ALA A 57 12.93 3.02 -7.36
CA ALA A 57 11.71 3.63 -6.82
C ALA A 57 10.41 3.24 -7.56
N THR A 58 10.48 2.31 -8.51
CA THR A 58 9.35 1.83 -9.28
C THR A 58 8.37 1.11 -8.35
N ARG A 59 7.10 1.54 -8.41
CA ARG A 59 6.00 0.86 -7.75
C ARG A 59 5.71 -0.45 -8.48
N LEU A 60 5.76 -1.55 -7.74
CA LEU A 60 5.45 -2.88 -8.21
C LEU A 60 4.01 -3.20 -7.79
N GLU A 61 3.12 -3.35 -8.76
CA GLU A 61 1.78 -3.89 -8.53
C GLU A 61 1.86 -5.40 -8.78
N LEU A 62 1.56 -6.18 -7.74
CA LEU A 62 1.38 -7.63 -7.90
C LEU A 62 0.03 -7.85 -8.59
N TYR A 63 0.06 -8.17 -9.87
CA TYR A 63 -1.08 -8.74 -10.57
C TYR A 63 -1.08 -10.25 -10.29
N TYR A 64 -2.04 -10.70 -9.48
CA TYR A 64 -2.29 -12.12 -9.17
C TYR A 64 -3.34 -12.69 -10.11
#